data_AF-A0A9D8MR53-F1
#
_entry.id   AF-A0A9D8MR53-F1
#
_cell.length_a   1.000
_cell.length_b   1.000
_cell.length_c   1.000
_cell.angle_alpha   90.00
_cell.angle_beta   90.00
_cell.angle_gamma   90.00
#
_symmetry.space_group_name_H-M   'P 1'
#
loop_
_entity.id
_entity.type
_entity.pdbx_description
1 polymer ?
#
loop_
_entity_poly.entity_id
_entity_poly.type
_entity_poly.pdbx_seq_one_letter_code
_entity_poly.pdbx_strand_id
1 'polypeptide(L)'
;MAAAALTLSMDRVYSDEGMWLYDDPPLEILKAKYNYSPSAEWLEHLQKASVRFNNGGSGSFVSADGLVISNHHVGAGALEKLSTEENNIFANGFYARTSAEELRCHDLELNVLMSIEDVTDQVN
;
A
#
# COMPACT_ATOMS: atom_id res chain seq x y z
N MET A 1 20.09 59.34 -9.54
CA MET A 1 19.16 58.21 -9.74
C MET A 1 19.87 56.95 -9.27
N ALA A 2 19.51 56.40 -8.11
CA ALA A 2 20.07 55.16 -7.60
C ALA A 2 19.21 53.98 -8.09
N ALA A 3 19.81 53.07 -8.85
CA ALA A 3 19.14 51.85 -9.29
C ALA A 3 19.16 50.83 -8.14
N ALA A 4 17.99 50.49 -7.60
CA ALA A 4 17.86 49.41 -6.64
C ALA A 4 17.83 48.07 -7.38
N ALA A 5 18.84 47.22 -7.16
CA ALA A 5 18.87 45.87 -7.69
C ALA A 5 17.98 44.96 -6.83
N LEU A 6 16.87 44.49 -7.41
CA LEU A 6 15.98 43.52 -6.79
C LEU A 6 16.61 42.13 -6.88
N THR A 7 17.12 41.61 -5.76
CA THR A 7 17.62 40.24 -5.65
C THR A 7 16.44 39.29 -5.46
N LEU A 8 16.07 38.57 -6.53
CA LEU A 8 15.13 37.44 -6.45
C LEU A 8 15.82 36.29 -5.72
N SER A 9 15.32 35.96 -4.52
CA SER A 9 15.71 34.74 -3.80
C SER A 9 15.13 33.54 -4.56
N MET A 10 16.00 32.67 -5.05
CA MET A 10 15.59 31.36 -5.58
C MET A 10 15.38 30.42 -4.40
N ASP A 11 14.15 30.35 -3.89
CA ASP A 11 13.77 29.28 -2.99
C ASP A 11 13.87 27.96 -3.77
N ARG A 12 14.81 27.11 -3.36
CA ARG A 12 14.89 25.73 -3.87
C ARG A 12 13.63 25.01 -3.42
N VAL A 13 12.77 24.68 -4.38
CA VAL A 13 11.70 23.72 -4.18
C VAL A 13 12.35 22.34 -4.12
N TYR A 14 12.43 21.77 -2.92
CA TYR A 14 12.73 20.35 -2.75
C TYR A 14 11.39 19.62 -2.87
N SER A 15 11.32 18.60 -3.73
CA SER A 15 10.19 17.70 -3.71
C SER A 15 10.26 16.88 -2.42
N ASP A 16 9.20 16.90 -1.62
CA ASP A 16 9.00 15.89 -0.57
C ASP A 16 8.59 14.58 -1.29
N GLU A 17 9.60 13.89 -1.83
CA GLU A 17 9.49 12.69 -2.68
C GLU A 17 9.97 11.43 -1.95
N GLY A 18 9.43 10.28 -2.33
CA GLY A 18 9.99 9.00 -1.90
C GLY A 18 9.05 7.81 -2.01
N MET A 19 9.40 6.87 -2.90
CA MET A 19 8.94 5.49 -2.87
C MET A 19 10.18 4.63 -2.62
N TRP A 20 10.29 4.10 -1.41
CA TRP A 20 11.50 3.42 -0.93
C TRP A 20 11.25 1.92 -0.81
N LEU A 21 12.32 1.13 -0.89
CA LEU A 21 12.23 -0.31 -0.67
C LEU A 21 12.08 -0.60 0.84
N TYR A 22 11.54 -1.77 1.18
CA TYR A 22 11.44 -2.20 2.58
C TYR A 22 12.80 -2.49 3.21
N ASP A 23 13.76 -2.97 2.40
CA ASP A 23 15.14 -3.30 2.78
C ASP A 23 16.10 -2.10 2.69
N ASP A 24 15.68 -0.99 2.07
CA ASP A 24 16.42 0.29 2.06
C ASP A 24 15.48 1.49 2.39
N PRO A 25 14.96 1.56 3.64
CA PRO A 25 14.06 2.63 4.05
C PRO A 25 14.82 3.92 4.35
N PRO A 26 14.18 5.09 4.23
CA PRO A 26 14.82 6.40 4.40
C PRO A 26 14.96 6.78 5.89
N LEU A 27 15.72 6.00 6.66
CA LEU A 27 15.80 6.11 8.13
C LEU A 27 16.19 7.51 8.62
N GLU A 28 17.17 8.14 7.96
CA GLU A 28 17.62 9.49 8.30
C GLU A 28 16.50 10.53 8.12
N ILE A 29 15.72 10.42 7.04
CA ILE A 29 14.59 11.32 6.77
C ILE A 29 13.49 11.10 7.82
N LEU A 30 13.15 9.84 8.12
CA LEU A 30 12.15 9.49 9.13
C LEU A 30 12.54 10.04 10.51
N LYS A 31 13.81 9.94 10.87
CA LYS A 31 14.33 10.45 12.14
C LYS A 31 14.33 11.97 12.19
N ALA A 32 14.81 12.64 11.15
CA ALA A 32 14.87 14.10 11.12
C ALA A 32 13.48 14.75 11.08
N LYS A 33 12.55 14.22 10.28
CA LYS A 33 11.23 14.83 10.04
C LYS A 33 10.18 14.43 11.07
N TYR A 34 10.21 13.19 11.54
CA TYR A 34 9.16 12.62 12.40
C TYR A 34 9.67 12.13 13.76
N ASN A 35 10.97 12.26 14.05
CA ASN A 35 11.60 11.68 15.23
C ASN A 35 11.35 10.16 15.38
N TYR A 36 11.14 9.47 14.26
CA TYR A 36 10.81 8.06 14.23
C TYR A 36 11.97 7.25 13.65
N SER A 37 12.30 6.14 14.31
CA SER A 37 13.35 5.22 13.87
C SER A 37 12.75 3.81 13.94
N PRO A 38 12.20 3.29 12.83
CA PRO A 38 11.66 1.93 12.81
C PRO A 38 12.79 0.92 13.04
N SER A 39 12.50 -0.14 13.80
CA SER A 39 13.42 -1.27 13.92
C SER A 39 13.32 -2.18 12.69
N ALA A 40 14.33 -3.05 12.50
CA ALA A 40 14.31 -4.04 11.43
C ALA A 40 13.10 -4.98 11.56
N GLU A 41 12.76 -5.42 12.77
CA GLU A 41 11.61 -6.29 13.03
C GLU A 41 10.30 -5.59 12.70
N TRP A 42 10.21 -4.28 12.97
CA TRP A 42 9.03 -3.50 12.61
C TRP A 42 8.86 -3.37 11.09
N LEU A 43 9.96 -3.15 10.35
CA LEU A 43 9.95 -3.09 8.89
C LEU A 43 9.58 -4.44 8.27
N GLU A 44 10.14 -5.53 8.80
CA GLU A 44 9.79 -6.90 8.38
C GLU A 44 8.31 -7.20 8.64
N HIS A 45 7.80 -6.80 9.81
CA HIS A 45 6.37 -6.94 10.11
C HIS A 45 5.51 -6.13 9.13
N LEU A 46 5.89 -4.88 8.84
CA LEU A 46 5.18 -4.03 7.88
C LEU A 46 5.17 -4.64 6.48
N GLN A 47 6.31 -5.18 6.01
CA GLN A 47 6.43 -5.86 4.73
C GLN A 47 5.48 -7.06 4.64
N LYS A 48 5.48 -7.92 5.66
CA LYS A 48 4.68 -9.16 5.70
C LYS A 48 3.19 -8.90 5.95
N ALA A 49 2.84 -7.76 6.55
CA ALA A 49 1.46 -7.33 6.72
C ALA A 49 0.88 -6.73 5.42
N SER A 50 1.72 -6.16 4.56
CA SER A 50 1.34 -5.48 3.33
C SER A 50 1.02 -6.48 2.21
N VAL A 51 -0.09 -6.26 1.50
CA VAL A 51 -0.63 -7.19 0.51
C VAL A 51 -0.85 -6.48 -0.83
N ARG A 52 -0.42 -7.10 -1.92
CA ARG A 52 -0.72 -6.68 -3.29
C ARG A 52 -1.90 -7.47 -3.84
N PHE A 53 -2.91 -6.76 -4.31
CA PHE A 53 -4.02 -7.33 -5.08
C PHE A 53 -3.59 -7.43 -6.54
N ASN A 54 -3.83 -8.58 -7.20
CA ASN A 54 -3.40 -8.81 -8.58
C ASN A 54 -4.05 -7.86 -9.61
N ASN A 55 -5.12 -7.16 -9.21
CA ASN A 55 -5.81 -6.14 -10.00
C ASN A 55 -5.22 -4.71 -9.83
N GLY A 56 -4.09 -4.56 -9.13
CA GLY A 56 -3.38 -3.29 -8.96
C GLY A 56 -3.65 -2.57 -7.64
N GLY A 57 -4.54 -3.08 -6.80
CA GLY A 57 -4.78 -2.54 -5.46
C GLY A 57 -3.73 -2.94 -4.43
N SER A 58 -3.73 -2.22 -3.31
CA SER A 58 -2.97 -2.57 -2.10
C SER A 58 -3.92 -2.86 -0.94
N GLY A 59 -3.45 -3.60 0.05
CA GLY A 59 -4.15 -3.84 1.29
C GLY A 59 -3.22 -4.27 2.42
N SER A 60 -3.80 -4.63 3.56
CA SER A 60 -3.06 -5.09 4.73
C SER A 60 -3.82 -6.19 5.45
N PHE A 61 -3.10 -7.18 5.97
CA PHE A 61 -3.64 -8.01 7.04
C PHE A 61 -3.94 -7.15 8.28
N VAL A 62 -5.07 -7.41 8.92
CA VAL A 62 -5.52 -6.73 10.15
C VAL A 62 -5.99 -7.70 11.23
N SER A 63 -5.92 -9.01 10.99
CA SER A 63 -6.17 -10.04 11.99
C SER A 63 -5.19 -11.21 11.84
N ALA A 64 -5.04 -12.01 12.90
CA ALA A 64 -4.23 -13.22 12.89
C ALA A 64 -4.82 -14.34 12.02
N ASP A 65 -6.12 -14.27 11.74
CA ASP A 65 -6.86 -15.27 10.96
C ASP A 65 -6.96 -14.91 9.46
N GLY A 66 -6.22 -13.88 9.02
CA GLY A 66 -6.10 -13.54 7.60
C GLY A 66 -7.13 -12.53 7.09
N LEU A 67 -7.80 -11.76 7.95
CA LEU A 67 -8.64 -10.66 7.50
C LEU A 67 -7.78 -9.59 6.81
N VAL A 68 -8.15 -9.21 5.58
CA VAL A 68 -7.45 -8.19 4.78
C VAL A 68 -8.37 -7.00 4.54
N ILE A 69 -7.83 -5.79 4.68
CA ILE A 69 -8.53 -4.56 4.29
C ILE A 69 -7.97 -4.04 2.97
N SER A 70 -8.85 -3.47 2.16
CA SER A 70 -8.50 -2.67 0.98
C SER A 70 -9.60 -1.64 0.72
N ASN A 71 -9.50 -0.87 -0.36
CA ASN A 71 -10.53 0.09 -0.73
C ASN A 71 -11.69 -0.56 -1.48
N HIS A 72 -12.86 0.08 -1.43
CA HIS A 72 -14.05 -0.39 -2.16
C HIS A 72 -13.79 -0.56 -3.66
N HIS A 73 -13.09 0.39 -4.31
CA HIS A 73 -12.81 0.32 -5.74
C HIS A 73 -11.85 -0.82 -6.11
N VAL A 74 -11.03 -1.30 -5.18
CA VAL A 74 -10.17 -2.48 -5.40
C VAL A 74 -11.01 -3.76 -5.40
N GLY A 75 -12.02 -3.83 -4.52
CA GLY A 75 -12.97 -4.94 -4.46
C GLY A 75 -14.12 -4.87 -5.48
N ALA A 76 -14.31 -3.74 -6.15
CA ALA A 76 -15.45 -3.46 -7.02
C ALA A 76 -15.70 -4.55 -8.07
N GLY A 77 -14.65 -4.99 -8.77
CA GLY A 77 -14.80 -6.04 -9.79
C GLY A 77 -15.23 -7.40 -9.24
N ALA A 78 -14.87 -7.72 -7.98
CA ALA A 78 -15.34 -8.95 -7.33
C ALA A 78 -16.79 -8.81 -6.87
N LEU A 79 -17.14 -7.66 -6.29
CA LEU A 79 -18.51 -7.34 -5.87
C LEU A 79 -19.48 -7.35 -7.05
N GLU A 80 -19.08 -6.82 -8.21
CA GLU A 80 -19.88 -6.83 -9.42
C GLU A 80 -20.12 -8.27 -9.93
N LYS A 81 -19.05 -9.08 -10.03
CA LYS A 81 -19.14 -10.49 -10.47
C LYS A 81 -20.01 -11.36 -9.57
N LEU A 82 -20.04 -11.08 -8.27
CA LEU A 82 -20.78 -11.83 -7.27
C LEU A 82 -22.22 -11.31 -7.06
N SER A 83 -22.56 -10.16 -7.63
CA SER A 83 -23.91 -9.61 -7.58
C SER A 83 -24.83 -10.33 -8.56
N THR A 84 -26.09 -10.52 -8.18
CA THR A 84 -27.18 -10.99 -9.07
C THR A 84 -28.29 -9.95 -9.17
N GLU A 85 -29.27 -10.16 -10.04
CA GLU A 85 -30.46 -9.30 -10.12
C GLU A 85 -31.23 -9.29 -8.79
N GLU A 86 -31.35 -10.45 -8.14
CA GLU A 86 -32.04 -10.62 -6.86
C GLU A 86 -31.21 -10.14 -5.67
N ASN A 87 -29.89 -10.19 -5.76
CA ASN A 87 -28.97 -9.81 -4.69
C ASN A 87 -27.80 -8.98 -5.21
N ASN A 88 -28.02 -7.67 -5.33
CA ASN A 88 -27.00 -6.71 -5.77
C ASN A 88 -26.13 -6.26 -4.59
N ILE A 89 -25.09 -7.03 -4.27
CA ILE A 89 -24.17 -6.73 -3.17
C ILE A 89 -23.25 -5.54 -3.49
N PHE A 90 -23.03 -5.22 -4.76
CA PHE A 90 -22.28 -4.04 -5.17
C PHE A 90 -22.99 -2.74 -4.75
N ALA A 91 -24.31 -2.67 -4.95
CA ALA A 91 -25.10 -1.50 -4.60
C ALA A 91 -25.50 -1.45 -3.13
N ASN A 92 -25.88 -2.60 -2.55
CA ASN A 92 -26.47 -2.66 -1.21
C ASN A 92 -25.43 -2.94 -0.10
N GLY A 93 -24.21 -3.28 -0.47
CA GLY A 93 -23.18 -3.77 0.45
C GLY A 93 -23.36 -5.25 0.81
N PHE A 94 -22.33 -5.81 1.43
CA PHE A 94 -22.29 -7.20 1.89
C PHE A 94 -21.61 -7.29 3.24
N TYR A 95 -22.14 -8.14 4.11
CA TYR A 95 -21.56 -8.44 5.41
C TYR A 95 -21.80 -9.91 5.75
N ALA A 96 -20.72 -10.69 5.78
CA ALA A 96 -20.72 -12.06 6.28
C ALA A 96 -20.67 -12.02 7.82
N ARG A 97 -21.66 -12.63 8.49
CA ARG A 97 -21.71 -12.73 9.97
C ARG A 97 -20.78 -13.80 10.51
N THR A 98 -20.43 -14.77 9.67
CA THR A 98 -19.55 -15.88 9.98
C THR A 98 -18.62 -16.14 8.81
N SER A 99 -17.45 -16.75 9.04
CA SER A 99 -16.52 -17.08 7.96
C SER A 99 -17.08 -18.07 6.95
N ALA A 100 -18.08 -18.88 7.34
CA ALA A 100 -18.78 -19.78 6.41
C ALA A 100 -19.68 -19.03 5.40
N GLU A 101 -20.04 -17.77 5.70
CA GLU A 101 -20.82 -16.91 4.81
C GLU A 101 -19.92 -16.08 3.86
N GLU A 102 -18.60 -16.13 4.01
CA GLU A 102 -17.67 -15.40 3.14
C GLU A 102 -17.75 -15.90 1.69
N LEU A 103 -17.85 -14.96 0.75
CA LEU A 103 -17.98 -15.28 -0.67
C LEU A 103 -16.60 -15.47 -1.31
N ARG A 104 -16.45 -16.55 -2.07
CA ARG A 104 -15.21 -16.87 -2.77
C ARG A 104 -15.06 -15.99 -4.02
N CYS A 105 -14.00 -15.19 -4.06
CA CYS A 105 -13.61 -14.42 -5.24
C CYS A 105 -12.65 -15.25 -6.11
N HIS A 106 -13.14 -15.89 -7.17
CA HIS A 106 -12.38 -16.88 -7.94
C HIS A 106 -11.17 -16.33 -8.71
N ASP A 107 -11.22 -15.07 -9.16
CA ASP A 107 -10.18 -14.47 -10.00
C ASP A 107 -9.29 -13.48 -9.23
N LEU A 108 -9.48 -13.36 -7.91
CA LEU A 108 -8.74 -12.42 -7.08
C LEU A 108 -7.62 -13.13 -6.34
N GLU A 109 -6.40 -12.63 -6.51
CA GLU A 109 -5.21 -13.14 -5.84
C GLU A 109 -4.57 -12.05 -5.00
N LEU A 110 -4.15 -12.44 -3.81
CA LEU A 110 -3.42 -11.61 -2.86
C LEU A 110 -1.99 -12.14 -2.77
N ASN A 111 -1.02 -11.25 -2.99
CA ASN A 111 0.40 -11.56 -3.00
C ASN A 111 1.09 -10.86 -1.84
N VAL A 112 1.95 -11.60 -1.13
CA VAL A 112 2.75 -11.09 0.00
C VAL A 112 4.21 -11.12 -0.39
N LEU A 113 4.91 -10.01 -0.16
CA LEU A 113 6.34 -9.94 -0.39
C LEU A 113 7.08 -10.63 0.75
N MET A 114 7.63 -11.82 0.49
CA MET A 114 8.32 -12.61 1.52
C MET A 114 9.78 -12.16 1.71
N SER A 115 10.47 -11.82 0.64
CA SER A 115 11.88 -11.40 0.66
C SER A 115 12.21 -10.52 -0.55
N ILE A 116 13.24 -9.68 -0.38
CA ILE A 116 13.88 -8.89 -1.43
C ILE A 116 15.34 -9.36 -1.48
N GLU A 117 15.86 -9.56 -2.68
CA GLU A 117 17.25 -9.97 -2.91
C GLU A 117 17.82 -9.17 -4.09
N ASP A 118 19.00 -8.58 -3.90
CA ASP A 118 19.72 -7.94 -4.99
C ASP A 118 20.41 -9.00 -5.85
N VAL A 119 19.95 -9.12 -7.10
CA VAL A 119 20.47 -10.05 -8.10
C VAL A 119 21.17 -9.33 -9.27
N THR A 120 21.59 -8.07 -9.07
CA THR A 120 22.17 -7.22 -10.12
C THR A 120 23.35 -7.88 -10.84
N ASP A 121 24.26 -8.51 -10.09
CA ASP A 121 25.45 -9.19 -10.63
C ASP A 121 25.12 -10.52 -11.33
N GLN A 122 23.94 -11.11 -11.11
CA GLN A 122 23.53 -12.38 -11.73
C GLN A 122 22.86 -12.16 -13.10
N VAL A 123 22.36 -10.94 -13.33
CA VAL A 123 21.56 -10.59 -14.52
C VAL A 123 22.34 -9.77 -15.55
N ASN A 124 23.38 -9.03 -15.13
CA ASN A 124 24.25 -8.21 -16.00
C ASN A 124 25.56 -8.91 -16.34
#